data_AF-A0A2H0DY02-F1
#
_entry.id   AF-A0A2H0DY02-F1
#
_cell.length_a   1.000
_cell.length_b   1.000
_cell.length_c   1.000
_cell.angle_alpha   90.00
_cell.angle_beta   90.00
_cell.angle_gamma   90.00
#
_symmetry.space_group_name_H-M   'P 1'
#
loop_
_entity.id
_entity.type
_entity.pdbx_description
1 polymer ?
#
loop_
_entity_poly.entity_id
_entity_poly.type
_entity_poly.pdbx_seq_one_letter_code
_entity_poly.pdbx_strand_id
1 'polypeptide(L)'
;MVEAREIKPIETTFELIEIIKSAVPEMYKRKKIHPATKTFQALRITVNDEIESLREGLARGFNRVSSGGKIAVISFHSIEDRIVKRFFKEKGVRKEGRLINKKPVTPDEDEIEKNIASRSAKLRVIEKI
;
A
#
# COMPACT_ATOMS: atom_id res chain seq x y z
N MET A 1 -5.78 4.56 23.39
CA MET A 1 -6.64 3.56 22.72
C MET A 1 -7.00 2.41 23.64
N VAL A 2 -6.04 1.78 24.31
CA VAL A 2 -6.31 0.70 25.27
C VAL A 2 -7.19 1.22 26.43
N GLU A 3 -6.76 2.30 27.08
CA GLU A 3 -7.51 2.97 28.18
C GLU A 3 -8.95 3.36 27.78
N ALA A 4 -9.16 3.86 26.56
CA ALA A 4 -10.50 4.23 26.08
C ALA A 4 -11.42 3.00 25.93
N ARG A 5 -10.86 1.84 25.58
CA ARG A 5 -11.59 0.57 25.44
C ARG A 5 -11.93 -0.07 26.78
N GLU A 6 -11.22 0.27 27.86
CA GLU A 6 -11.55 -0.14 29.23
C GLU A 6 -12.82 0.56 29.73
N ILE A 7 -13.10 1.77 29.22
CA ILE A 7 -14.31 2.54 29.57
C ILE A 7 -15.51 2.09 28.75
N LYS A 8 -15.37 2.02 27.41
CA LYS A 8 -16.41 1.52 26.51
C LYS A 8 -15.84 0.93 25.23
N PRO A 9 -16.53 -0.02 24.57
CA PRO A 9 -16.19 -0.43 23.21
C PRO A 9 -16.14 0.78 22.26
N ILE A 10 -15.21 0.75 21.30
CA ILE A 10 -15.14 1.73 20.21
C ILE A 10 -15.95 1.15 19.06
N GLU A 11 -17.07 1.79 18.72
CA GLU A 11 -18.05 1.24 17.78
C GLU A 11 -18.09 2.02 16.47
N THR A 12 -17.63 3.27 16.47
CA THR A 12 -17.66 4.14 15.29
C THR A 12 -16.30 4.67 14.89
N THR A 13 -16.17 5.03 13.61
CA THR A 13 -14.96 5.66 13.07
C THR A 13 -14.70 7.03 13.69
N PHE A 14 -15.75 7.79 14.02
CA PHE A 14 -15.63 9.10 14.67
C PHE A 14 -15.08 8.99 16.10
N GLU A 15 -15.54 8.02 16.89
CA GLU A 15 -14.98 7.76 18.22
C GLU A 15 -13.49 7.45 18.14
N LEU A 16 -13.08 6.61 17.19
CA LEU A 16 -11.68 6.28 16.98
C LEU A 16 -10.85 7.50 16.58
N ILE A 17 -11.40 8.38 15.72
CA ILE A 17 -10.75 9.62 15.30
C ILE A 17 -10.50 10.53 16.49
N GLU A 18 -11.49 10.73 17.36
CA GLU A 18 -11.35 11.61 18.53
C GLU A 18 -10.33 11.07 19.53
N ILE A 19 -10.30 9.76 19.75
CA ILE A 19 -9.28 9.09 20.58
C ILE A 19 -7.88 9.28 19.96
N ILE A 20 -7.73 9.20 18.63
CA ILE A 20 -6.44 9.44 17.98
C ILE A 20 -6.02 10.90 18.14
N LYS A 21 -6.95 11.84 17.94
CA LYS A 21 -6.66 13.28 18.09
C LYS A 21 -6.22 13.62 19.50
N SER A 22 -6.85 13.06 20.54
CA SER A 22 -6.44 13.30 21.92
C SER A 22 -5.08 12.69 22.27
N ALA A 23 -4.70 11.58 21.62
CA ALA A 23 -3.46 10.86 21.89
C ALA A 23 -2.23 11.38 21.10
N VAL A 24 -2.39 12.25 20.11
CA VAL A 24 -1.28 12.81 19.32
C VAL A 24 -0.89 14.22 19.74
N PRO A 25 0.41 14.58 19.71
CA PRO A 25 0.86 15.94 19.98
C PRO A 25 0.22 16.97 19.02
N GLU A 26 0.06 18.21 19.48
CA GLU A 26 -0.55 19.30 18.69
C GLU A 26 0.17 19.54 17.36
N MET A 27 1.50 19.41 17.34
CA MET A 27 2.31 19.48 16.12
C MET A 27 1.90 18.44 15.07
N TYR A 28 1.46 17.25 15.49
CA TYR A 28 1.00 16.20 14.58
C TYR A 28 -0.38 16.50 13.97
N LYS A 29 -1.22 17.29 14.65
CA LYS A 29 -2.54 17.69 14.17
C LYS A 29 -2.48 18.71 13.03
N ARG A 30 -1.43 19.54 12.99
CA ARG A 30 -1.24 20.60 12.00
C ARG A 30 -0.60 20.13 10.68
N LYS A 31 -0.37 18.84 10.51
CA LYS A 31 0.22 18.29 9.28
C LYS A 31 -0.81 18.23 8.15
N LYS A 32 -0.32 18.22 6.90
CA LYS A 32 -1.14 18.11 5.67
C LYS A 32 -1.99 16.83 5.60
N ILE A 33 -1.61 15.79 6.35
CA ILE A 33 -2.33 14.50 6.41
C ILE A 33 -3.07 14.44 7.74
N HIS A 34 -4.35 14.07 7.70
CA HIS A 34 -5.18 13.92 8.89
C HIS A 34 -4.53 12.91 9.87
N PRO A 35 -4.45 13.19 11.18
CA PRO A 35 -3.72 12.36 12.15
C PRO A 35 -4.16 10.89 12.16
N ALA A 36 -5.46 10.65 11.96
CA ALA A 36 -6.02 9.32 11.95
C ALA A 36 -5.66 8.50 10.70
N THR A 37 -5.26 9.11 9.58
CA THR A 37 -5.07 8.41 8.30
C THR A 37 -4.09 7.24 8.41
N LYS A 38 -2.98 7.41 9.14
CA LYS A 38 -1.99 6.33 9.33
C LYS A 38 -2.53 5.18 10.18
N THR A 39 -3.30 5.49 11.21
CA THR A 39 -3.90 4.47 12.08
C THR A 39 -4.96 3.67 11.34
N PHE A 40 -5.84 4.34 10.59
CA PHE A 40 -6.82 3.65 9.74
C PHE A 40 -6.15 2.83 8.63
N GLN A 41 -5.06 3.33 8.06
CA GLN A 41 -4.26 2.54 7.12
C GLN A 41 -3.70 1.28 7.77
N ALA A 42 -3.12 1.39 8.97
CA ALA A 42 -2.58 0.23 9.68
C ALA A 42 -3.68 -0.78 10.03
N LEU A 43 -4.82 -0.33 10.54
CA LEU A 43 -5.97 -1.18 10.83
C LEU A 43 -6.47 -1.90 9.58
N ARG A 44 -6.64 -1.19 8.46
CA ARG A 44 -7.06 -1.78 7.18
C ARG A 44 -6.09 -2.87 6.72
N ILE A 45 -4.79 -2.58 6.78
CA ILE A 45 -3.74 -3.53 6.40
C ILE A 45 -3.79 -4.80 7.28
N THR A 46 -3.94 -4.62 8.59
CA THR A 46 -3.94 -5.73 9.56
C THR A 46 -5.23 -6.54 9.52
N VAL A 47 -6.39 -5.90 9.36
CA VAL A 47 -7.69 -6.60 9.35
C VAL A 47 -7.87 -7.43 8.09
N ASN A 48 -7.36 -6.95 6.95
CA ASN A 48 -7.52 -7.62 5.66
C ASN A 48 -6.31 -8.49 5.25
N ASP A 49 -5.32 -8.66 6.13
CA ASP A 49 -4.06 -9.37 5.84
C ASP A 49 -3.43 -8.99 4.49
N GLU A 50 -3.50 -7.69 4.14
CA GLU A 50 -3.23 -7.22 2.77
C GLU A 50 -1.79 -7.48 2.34
N ILE A 51 -0.86 -7.43 3.30
CA ILE A 51 0.56 -7.65 3.06
C ILE A 51 0.84 -9.09 2.66
N GLU A 52 0.24 -10.06 3.36
CA GLU A 52 0.50 -11.47 3.08
C GLU A 52 -0.20 -11.90 1.81
N SER A 53 -1.45 -11.46 1.63
CA SER A 53 -2.20 -11.64 0.38
C SER A 53 -1.45 -11.10 -0.84
N LEU A 54 -0.80 -9.93 -0.72
CA LEU A 54 0.03 -9.38 -1.79
C LEU A 54 1.25 -10.27 -2.10
N ARG A 55 1.97 -10.76 -1.08
CA ARG A 55 3.13 -11.64 -1.29
C ARG A 55 2.74 -12.94 -1.96
N GLU A 56 1.68 -13.58 -1.46
CA GLU A 56 1.16 -14.81 -2.05
C GLU A 56 0.69 -14.59 -3.48
N GLY A 57 -0.06 -13.51 -3.73
CA GLY A 57 -0.55 -13.13 -5.05
C GLY A 57 0.59 -12.91 -6.05
N LEU A 58 1.64 -12.21 -5.64
CA LEU A 58 2.85 -12.00 -6.47
C LEU A 58 3.53 -13.32 -6.81
N ALA A 59 3.76 -14.18 -5.81
CA ALA A 59 4.42 -15.46 -6.00
C ALA A 59 3.62 -16.40 -6.91
N ARG A 60 2.33 -16.60 -6.60
CA ARG A 60 1.44 -17.45 -7.39
C ARG A 60 1.23 -16.91 -8.79
N GLY A 61 1.01 -15.59 -8.92
CA GLY A 61 0.84 -14.92 -10.20
C GLY A 61 2.07 -15.09 -11.10
N PHE A 62 3.28 -14.86 -10.56
CA PHE A 62 4.53 -15.06 -11.28
C PHE A 62 4.73 -16.51 -11.74
N ASN A 63 4.39 -17.47 -10.89
CA ASN A 63 4.51 -18.88 -11.25
C ASN A 63 3.51 -19.29 -12.34
N ARG A 64 2.32 -18.67 -12.37
CA ARG A 64 1.25 -19.01 -13.32
C ARG A 64 1.43 -18.42 -14.71
N VAL A 65 2.07 -17.25 -14.81
CA VAL A 65 2.33 -16.58 -16.07
C VAL A 65 3.34 -17.40 -16.91
N SER A 66 3.11 -17.49 -18.22
CA SER A 66 4.01 -18.13 -19.17
C SER A 66 5.26 -17.28 -19.41
N SER A 67 6.35 -17.89 -19.92
CA SER A 67 7.49 -17.14 -20.45
C SER A 67 7.04 -16.10 -21.50
N GLY A 68 7.64 -14.91 -21.47
CA GLY A 68 7.24 -13.73 -22.25
C GLY A 68 6.01 -12.98 -21.70
N GLY A 69 5.28 -13.57 -20.75
CA GLY A 69 4.13 -12.94 -20.12
C GLY A 69 4.52 -11.82 -19.15
N LYS A 70 3.65 -10.82 -19.01
CA LYS A 70 3.90 -9.62 -18.18
C LYS A 70 3.00 -9.59 -16.97
N ILE A 71 3.55 -9.10 -15.86
CA ILE A 71 2.83 -8.85 -14.61
C ILE A 71 2.96 -7.38 -14.29
N ALA A 72 1.82 -6.72 -14.20
CA ALA A 72 1.68 -5.32 -13.83
C ALA A 72 1.04 -5.22 -12.44
N VAL A 73 1.64 -4.44 -11.55
CA VAL A 73 1.16 -4.25 -10.17
C VAL A 73 1.10 -2.78 -9.85
N ILE A 74 -0.07 -2.32 -9.42
CA ILE A 74 -0.32 -0.97 -8.92
C ILE A 74 -0.35 -1.04 -7.40
N SER A 75 0.41 -0.15 -6.75
CA SER A 75 0.46 -0.01 -5.29
C SER A 75 0.13 1.41 -4.90
N PHE A 76 -0.56 1.61 -3.78
CA PHE A 76 -1.04 2.91 -3.32
C PHE A 76 -0.28 3.43 -2.10
N HIS A 77 0.48 2.56 -1.43
CA HIS A 77 1.33 2.98 -0.32
C HIS A 77 2.74 2.39 -0.36
N SER A 78 3.63 2.99 0.44
CA SER A 78 5.07 2.72 0.40
C SER A 78 5.44 1.29 0.83
N ILE A 79 4.64 0.65 1.68
CA ILE A 79 4.87 -0.73 2.12
C ILE A 79 4.60 -1.71 0.98
N GLU A 80 3.44 -1.60 0.31
CA GLU A 80 3.12 -2.39 -0.89
C GLU A 80 4.18 -2.21 -1.99
N ASP A 81 4.47 -0.96 -2.38
CA ASP A 81 5.46 -0.65 -3.43
C ASP A 81 6.83 -1.26 -3.10
N ARG A 82 7.21 -1.26 -1.82
CA ARG A 82 8.47 -1.87 -1.37
C ARG A 82 8.46 -3.39 -1.52
N ILE A 83 7.35 -4.05 -1.22
CA ILE A 83 7.20 -5.51 -1.39
C ILE A 83 7.30 -5.87 -2.87
N VAL A 84 6.53 -5.19 -3.72
CA VAL A 84 6.55 -5.40 -5.18
C VAL A 84 7.94 -5.16 -5.75
N LYS A 85 8.58 -4.04 -5.37
CA LYS A 85 9.94 -3.71 -5.82
C LYS A 85 10.95 -4.79 -5.43
N ARG A 86 10.89 -5.29 -4.20
CA ARG A 86 11.81 -6.34 -3.71
C ARG A 86 11.59 -7.64 -4.46
N PHE A 87 10.34 -8.07 -4.61
CA PHE A 87 9.98 -9.28 -5.33
C PHE A 87 10.44 -9.23 -6.79
N PHE A 88 10.13 -8.16 -7.52
CA PHE A 88 10.57 -8.03 -8.92
C PHE A 88 12.09 -7.93 -9.06
N LYS A 89 12.78 -7.26 -8.13
CA LYS A 89 14.25 -7.22 -8.13
C LYS A 89 14.84 -8.61 -7.91
N GLU A 90 14.29 -9.40 -7.00
CA GLU A 90 14.73 -10.78 -6.75
C GLU A 90 14.58 -11.65 -8.00
N LYS A 91 13.42 -11.60 -8.67
CA LYS A 91 13.18 -12.32 -9.93
C LYS A 91 14.14 -11.88 -11.04
N GLY A 92 14.46 -10.59 -11.10
CA GLY A 92 15.46 -10.06 -12.01
C GLY A 92 16.87 -10.60 -11.77
N VAL A 93 17.30 -10.66 -10.50
CA VAL A 93 18.63 -11.19 -10.12
C VAL A 93 18.75 -12.68 -10.44
N ARG A 94 17.68 -13.45 -10.24
CA ARG A 94 17.63 -14.88 -10.58
C ARG A 94 17.51 -15.16 -12.08
N LYS A 95 17.45 -14.13 -12.93
CA LYS A 95 17.20 -14.24 -14.37
C LYS A 95 15.87 -14.94 -14.72
N GLU A 96 14.93 -14.96 -13.78
CA GLU A 96 13.57 -15.49 -13.97
C GLU A 96 12.65 -14.44 -14.61
N GLY A 97 13.02 -13.16 -14.56
CA GLY A 97 12.23 -12.08 -15.15
C GLY A 97 13.05 -10.87 -15.53
N ARG A 98 12.48 -10.03 -16.41
CA ARG A 98 13.05 -8.76 -16.88
C ARG A 98 12.17 -7.61 -16.41
N LEU A 99 12.77 -6.66 -15.69
CA LEU A 99 12.09 -5.42 -15.31
C LEU A 99 11.81 -4.58 -16.54
N ILE A 100 10.53 -4.27 -16.80
CA ILE A 100 10.14 -3.38 -17.91
C ILE A 100 10.42 -1.92 -17.52
N ASN A 101 10.10 -1.53 -16.29
CA ASN A 101 10.38 -0.20 -15.76
C ASN A 101 11.24 -0.27 -14.49
N LYS A 102 12.37 0.47 -14.47
CA LYS A 102 13.26 0.55 -13.30
C LYS A 102 12.65 1.42 -12.19
N LYS A 103 12.02 2.54 -12.57
CA LYS A 103 11.27 3.44 -11.69
C LYS A 103 9.77 3.17 -11.86
N PRO A 104 8.97 3.27 -10.77
CA PRO A 104 7.52 3.09 -10.90
C PRO A 104 6.95 4.18 -11.82
N VAL A 105 5.94 3.82 -12.61
CA VAL A 105 5.14 4.81 -13.34
C VAL A 105 4.14 5.40 -12.35
N THR A 106 4.05 6.72 -12.31
CA THR A 106 3.16 7.49 -11.45
C THR A 106 2.11 8.20 -12.31
N PRO A 107 0.92 8.48 -11.77
CA PRO A 107 -0.09 9.27 -12.49
C PRO A 107 0.44 10.66 -12.85
N ASP A 108 -0.11 11.24 -13.90
CA ASP A 108 0.09 12.64 -14.27
C ASP A 108 -0.89 13.57 -13.53
N GLU A 109 -0.74 14.88 -13.72
CA GLU A 109 -1.57 15.88 -13.03
C GLU A 109 -3.04 15.78 -13.45
N ASP A 110 -3.30 15.56 -14.74
CA ASP A 110 -4.66 15.40 -15.30
C ASP A 110 -5.38 14.17 -14.72
N GLU A 111 -4.68 13.05 -14.54
CA GLU A 111 -5.22 11.84 -13.93
C GLU A 111 -5.54 12.07 -12.45
N ILE A 112 -4.69 12.81 -11.73
CA ILE A 112 -4.93 13.13 -10.32
C ILE A 112 -6.14 14.04 -10.16
N GLU A 113 -6.32 15.00 -11.06
CA GLU A 113 -7.48 15.89 -11.04
C GLU A 113 -8.78 15.14 -11.29
N LYS A 114 -8.80 14.26 -12.29
CA LYS A 114 -9.96 13.42 -12.63
C LYS A 114 -10.21 12.31 -11.61
N ASN A 115 -9.16 11.82 -10.95
CA ASN A 115 -9.21 10.73 -9.99
C ASN A 115 -8.23 10.96 -8.84
N ILE A 116 -8.68 11.68 -7.80
CA ILE A 116 -7.86 11.99 -6.62
C ILE A 116 -7.27 10.74 -5.95
N ALA A 117 -7.92 9.58 -6.06
CA ALA A 117 -7.41 8.32 -5.49
C ALA A 117 -6.13 7.82 -6.19
N SER A 118 -5.89 8.21 -7.45
CA SER A 118 -4.70 7.83 -8.21
C SER A 118 -3.43 8.47 -7.66
N ARG A 119 -3.51 9.61 -6.94
CA ARG A 119 -2.36 10.44 -6.51
C ARG A 119 -1.19 9.71 -5.83
N SER A 120 -1.41 8.52 -5.28
CA SER A 120 -0.38 7.71 -4.61
C SER A 120 -0.07 6.40 -5.33
N ALA A 121 -0.68 6.17 -6.49
CA ALA A 121 -0.51 5.00 -7.32
C ALA A 121 0.91 4.94 -7.88
N LYS A 122 1.46 3.73 -7.84
CA LYS A 122 2.77 3.39 -8.38
C LYS A 122 2.65 2.07 -9.13
N LEU A 123 2.83 2.14 -10.44
CA LEU A 123 2.80 0.98 -11.33
C LEU A 123 4.21 0.42 -11.55
N ARG A 124 4.37 -0.89 -11.35
CA ARG A 124 5.57 -1.65 -11.71
C ARG A 124 5.21 -2.82 -12.60
N VAL A 125 6.09 -3.11 -13.56
CA VAL A 125 5.89 -4.18 -14.53
C VAL A 125 7.15 -5.04 -14.66
N ILE A 126 6.96 -6.35 -14.61
CA ILE A 126 7.99 -7.36 -14.89
C ILE A 126 7.49 -8.29 -16.00
N GLU A 127 8.39 -8.71 -16.87
CA GLU A 127 8.15 -9.77 -17.85
C GLU A 127 8.83 -11.05 -17.38
N LYS A 128 8.16 -12.19 -17.44
CA LYS A 128 8.75 -13.49 -17.10
C LYS A 128 9.61 -13.98 -18.27
N ILE A 129 10.78 -14.53 -17.95
CA ILE A 129 11.69 -15.16 -18.93
C ILE A 129 11.45 -16.67 -18.91
#